data_AF-A0A412SVP0-F1
#
_entry.id   AF-A0A412SVP0-F1
#
_cell.length_a   1.000
_cell.length_b   1.000
_cell.length_c   1.000
_cell.angle_alpha   90.00
_cell.angle_beta   90.00
_cell.angle_gamma   90.00
#
_symmetry.space_group_name_H-M   'P 1'
#
loop_
_entity.id
_entity.type
_entity.pdbx_description
1 polymer ?
#
loop_
_entity_poly.entity_id
_entity_poly.type
_entity_poly.pdbx_seq_one_letter_code
_entity_poly.pdbx_strand_id
1 'polypeptide(L)'
;MMKLETPIGEFTTDSYKIPAGDTLAVSPAIILFSSDDYKIITIDQFIQIGTDVYTPLLHQNCMSPDQKTIYPLTIEQHDSDRITLSDHYHSIILELNNLPDLQVKPWYPVIKKKNCIPCTNCGRCSW
;
A
#
# COMPACT_ATOMS: atom_id res chain seq x y z
N MET A 1 -15.13 -7.00 -4.98
CA MET A 1 -14.43 -6.18 -5.98
C MET A 1 -15.17 -4.87 -6.13
N MET A 2 -14.68 -3.85 -5.43
CA MET A 2 -15.14 -2.48 -5.61
C MET A 2 -14.19 -1.75 -6.54
N LYS A 3 -14.69 -0.73 -7.23
CA LYS A 3 -13.92 0.10 -8.16
C LYS A 3 -14.25 1.57 -7.91
N LEU A 4 -13.25 2.43 -8.00
CA LEU A 4 -13.40 3.87 -7.98
C LEU A 4 -12.45 4.50 -9.01
N GLU A 5 -13.02 5.29 -9.91
CA GLU A 5 -12.24 6.16 -10.80
C GLU A 5 -11.90 7.44 -10.05
N THR A 6 -10.62 7.82 -10.09
CA THR A 6 -10.11 9.03 -9.45
C THR A 6 -9.30 9.84 -10.46
N PRO A 7 -9.00 11.13 -10.19
CA PRO A 7 -8.13 11.93 -11.06
C PRO A 7 -6.74 11.34 -11.31
N ILE A 8 -6.26 10.48 -10.39
CA ILE A 8 -4.95 9.82 -10.49
C ILE A 8 -5.04 8.37 -10.99
N GLY A 9 -6.23 7.89 -11.40
CA GLY A 9 -6.41 6.57 -12.01
C GLY A 9 -7.53 5.74 -11.39
N GLU A 10 -7.73 4.54 -11.94
CA GLU A 10 -8.70 3.57 -11.45
C GLU A 10 -8.10 2.74 -10.30
N PHE A 11 -8.80 2.74 -9.16
CA PHE A 11 -8.48 1.87 -8.04
C PHE A 11 -9.51 0.78 -7.86
N THR A 12 -9.00 -0.39 -7.50
CA THR A 12 -9.78 -1.56 -7.17
C THR A 12 -9.42 -2.07 -5.78
N THR A 13 -10.40 -2.64 -5.10
CA THR A 13 -10.19 -3.39 -3.85
C THR A 13 -10.80 -4.78 -3.96
N ASP A 14 -10.24 -5.72 -3.20
CA ASP A 14 -10.63 -7.14 -3.12
C ASP A 14 -10.30 -7.97 -4.37
N SER A 15 -9.35 -7.55 -5.20
CA SER A 15 -8.84 -8.37 -6.29
C SER A 15 -7.78 -9.37 -5.79
N TYR A 16 -6.98 -9.02 -4.79
CA TYR A 16 -6.03 -9.92 -4.17
C TYR A 16 -6.66 -10.75 -3.03
N LYS A 17 -6.48 -12.08 -3.08
CA LYS A 17 -6.85 -12.97 -1.97
C LYS A 17 -5.70 -13.10 -0.99
N ILE A 18 -5.91 -12.58 0.22
CA ILE A 18 -4.92 -12.64 1.29
C ILE A 18 -4.71 -14.11 1.72
N PRO A 19 -3.46 -14.61 1.71
CA PRO A 19 -3.17 -15.97 2.16
C PRO A 19 -3.62 -16.20 3.61
N ALA A 20 -4.11 -17.40 3.90
CA ALA A 20 -4.45 -17.79 5.26
C ALA A 20 -3.19 -17.74 6.15
N GLY A 21 -3.25 -16.96 7.24
CA GLY A 21 -2.13 -16.75 8.16
C GLY A 21 -1.47 -15.37 8.05
N ASP A 22 -1.69 -14.64 6.95
CA ASP A 22 -1.24 -13.26 6.84
C ASP A 22 -2.24 -12.32 7.53
N THR A 23 -1.71 -11.32 8.23
CA THR A 23 -2.51 -10.30 8.91
C THR A 23 -2.57 -9.03 8.06
N LEU A 24 -3.71 -8.36 8.06
CA LEU A 24 -3.84 -7.01 7.52
C LEU A 24 -3.65 -6.00 8.65
N ALA A 25 -2.79 -5.00 8.45
CA ALA A 25 -2.68 -3.90 9.39
C ALA A 25 -3.98 -3.08 9.42
N VAL A 26 -4.59 -2.87 8.25
CA VAL A 26 -5.89 -2.23 8.05
C VAL A 26 -6.60 -2.93 6.90
N SER A 27 -7.91 -3.15 7.02
CA SER A 27 -8.71 -3.79 5.98
C SER A 27 -8.79 -2.90 4.73
N PRO A 28 -8.66 -3.48 3.52
CA PRO A 28 -8.94 -2.78 2.27
C PRO A 28 -10.37 -2.24 2.26
N ALA A 29 -10.54 -1.02 1.79
CA ALA A 29 -11.82 -0.34 1.78
C ALA A 29 -11.80 0.83 0.79
N ILE A 30 -12.97 1.12 0.22
CA ILE A 30 -13.25 2.39 -0.45
C ILE A 30 -14.32 3.09 0.39
N ILE A 31 -13.99 4.25 0.92
CA ILE A 31 -14.86 5.05 1.79
C ILE A 31 -15.12 6.36 1.05
N LEU A 32 -16.39 6.65 0.77
CA LEU A 32 -16.83 7.89 0.13
C LEU A 32 -17.49 8.77 1.19
N PHE A 33 -17.01 9.99 1.36
CA PHE A 33 -17.61 10.98 2.25
C PHE A 33 -18.49 11.97 1.47
N SER A 34 -18.05 12.34 0.26
CA SER A 34 -18.77 13.19 -0.70
C SER A 34 -18.41 12.78 -2.14
N SER A 35 -18.75 13.58 -3.14
CA SER A 35 -18.31 13.36 -4.54
C SER A 35 -16.78 13.44 -4.68
N ASP A 36 -16.16 14.35 -3.93
CA ASP A 36 -14.75 14.71 -4.09
C ASP A 36 -13.91 14.38 -2.85
N ASP A 37 -14.55 13.89 -1.78
CA ASP A 37 -13.88 13.45 -0.57
C ASP A 37 -13.99 11.93 -0.42
N TYR A 38 -12.85 11.26 -0.49
CA TYR A 38 -12.78 9.81 -0.43
C TYR A 38 -11.50 9.33 0.24
N LYS A 39 -11.56 8.09 0.74
CA LYS A 39 -10.41 7.35 1.26
C LYS A 39 -10.40 5.94 0.66
N ILE A 40 -9.31 5.60 -0.01
CA ILE A 40 -9.04 4.29 -0.58
C ILE A 40 -7.92 3.66 0.22
N ILE A 41 -8.15 2.45 0.72
CA ILE A 41 -7.17 1.61 1.37
C ILE A 41 -7.05 0.37 0.49
N THR A 42 -5.90 0.20 -0.16
CA THR A 42 -5.72 -0.88 -1.15
C THR A 42 -4.46 -1.70 -0.88
N ILE A 43 -4.56 -2.99 -1.17
CA ILE A 43 -3.45 -3.95 -1.25
C ILE A 43 -3.30 -4.52 -2.66
N ASP A 44 -4.03 -3.98 -3.63
CA ASP A 44 -4.14 -4.56 -4.97
C ASP A 44 -3.23 -3.84 -5.97
N GLN A 45 -2.89 -2.58 -5.68
CA GLN A 45 -2.21 -1.69 -6.61
C GLN A 45 -1.17 -0.84 -5.89
N PHE A 46 -0.17 -0.39 -6.64
CA PHE A 46 0.81 0.62 -6.24
C PHE A 46 0.80 1.78 -7.22
N ILE A 47 1.32 2.93 -6.77
CA ILE A 47 1.44 4.15 -7.57
C ILE A 47 2.93 4.44 -7.78
N GLN A 48 3.31 4.67 -9.03
CA GLN A 48 4.65 5.12 -9.40
C GLN A 48 4.60 6.57 -9.87
N ILE A 49 5.47 7.42 -9.32
CA ILE A 49 5.63 8.83 -9.69
C ILE A 49 7.10 9.05 -10.04
N GLY A 50 7.42 9.11 -11.34
CA GLY A 50 8.81 9.10 -11.79
C GLY A 50 9.58 7.87 -11.27
N THR A 51 10.56 8.10 -10.39
CA THR A 51 11.36 7.05 -9.73
C THR A 51 10.79 6.57 -8.39
N ASP A 52 9.86 7.32 -7.81
CA ASP A 52 9.28 7.02 -6.50
C ASP A 52 8.10 6.07 -6.65
N VAL A 53 7.97 5.16 -5.68
CA VAL A 53 6.96 4.11 -5.67
C VAL A 53 6.28 4.09 -4.31
N TYR A 54 4.98 4.35 -4.31
CA TYR A 54 4.10 4.23 -3.15
C TYR A 54 3.35 2.91 -3.26
N THR A 55 3.62 1.99 -2.34
CA THR A 55 3.23 0.59 -2.49
C THR A 55 2.74 -0.02 -1.19
N PRO A 56 1.77 -0.95 -1.25
CA PRO A 56 1.56 -1.86 -0.14
C PRO A 56 2.86 -2.60 0.22
N LEU A 57 2.99 -2.99 1.49
CA LEU A 57 4.17 -3.65 2.02
C LEU A 57 3.79 -4.97 2.69
N LEU A 58 4.40 -6.08 2.23
CA LEU A 58 4.41 -7.32 2.99
C LEU A 58 5.61 -7.32 3.95
N HIS A 59 5.33 -7.19 5.24
CA HIS A 59 6.31 -7.29 6.31
C HIS A 59 6.31 -8.70 6.90
N GLN A 60 7.48 -9.29 7.08
CA GLN A 60 7.67 -10.56 7.79
C GLN A 60 8.41 -10.29 9.09
N ASN A 61 7.87 -10.76 10.22
CA ASN A 61 8.52 -10.63 11.51
C ASN A 61 9.83 -11.46 11.51
N CYS A 62 10.95 -10.83 11.90
CA CYS A 62 12.26 -11.47 11.92
C CYS A 62 12.41 -12.56 13.00
N MET A 63 11.72 -12.41 14.13
CA MET A 63 11.71 -13.37 15.25
C MET A 63 10.67 -14.48 15.04
N SER A 64 9.65 -14.22 14.23
CA SER A 64 8.57 -15.16 13.95
C SER A 64 8.21 -15.12 12.46
N PRO A 65 9.02 -15.77 11.59
CA PRO A 65 8.85 -15.67 10.14
C PRO A 65 7.47 -16.10 9.62
N ASP A 66 6.73 -16.90 10.39
CA ASP A 66 5.37 -17.29 10.05
C ASP A 66 4.40 -16.09 10.16
N GLN A 67 4.68 -15.14 11.04
CA GLN A 67 3.91 -13.91 11.18
C GLN A 67 4.26 -12.92 10.07
N LYS A 68 3.28 -12.69 9.20
CA LYS A 68 3.36 -11.70 8.13
C LYS A 68 2.24 -10.69 8.29
N THR A 69 2.56 -9.44 8.01
CA THR A 69 1.61 -8.31 8.06
C THR A 69 1.68 -7.57 6.75
N ILE A 70 0.53 -7.37 6.12
CA ILE A 70 0.39 -6.51 4.94
C ILE A 70 -0.06 -5.13 5.41
N TYR A 71 0.76 -4.12 5.10
CA TYR A 71 0.42 -2.72 5.25
C TYR A 71 -0.11 -2.19 3.92
N PRO A 72 -1.36 -1.70 3.87
CA PRO A 72 -1.95 -1.20 2.64
C PRO A 72 -1.37 0.16 2.22
N LEU A 73 -1.55 0.50 0.95
CA LEU A 73 -1.43 1.86 0.45
C LEU A 73 -2.73 2.61 0.74
N THR A 74 -2.61 3.84 1.23
CA THR A 74 -3.74 4.74 1.51
C THR A 74 -3.70 5.91 0.53
N ILE A 75 -4.84 6.20 -0.09
CA ILE A 75 -5.09 7.35 -0.96
C ILE A 75 -6.26 8.12 -0.36
N GLU A 76 -6.05 9.38 -0.02
CA GLU A 76 -7.08 10.24 0.56
C GLU A 76 -7.20 11.53 -0.22
N GLN A 77 -8.42 11.89 -0.60
CA GLN A 77 -8.74 13.22 -1.11
C GLN A 77 -9.60 13.94 -0.08
N HIS A 78 -9.15 15.14 0.29
CA HIS A 78 -9.88 16.07 1.16
C HIS A 78 -9.84 17.46 0.51
N ASP A 79 -10.94 18.20 0.60
CA ASP A 79 -11.05 19.60 0.15
C ASP A 79 -10.90 19.78 -1.37
N SER A 80 -11.26 18.76 -2.16
CA SER A 80 -11.39 18.78 -3.63
C SER A 80 -10.15 19.06 -4.49
N ASP A 81 -9.07 19.62 -3.94
CA ASP A 81 -7.91 20.07 -4.72
C ASP A 81 -6.63 19.24 -4.50
N ARG A 82 -6.62 18.37 -3.48
CA ARG A 82 -5.42 17.68 -3.01
C ARG A 82 -5.65 16.20 -2.76
N ILE A 83 -4.71 15.38 -3.23
CA ILE A 83 -4.67 13.96 -2.92
C ILE A 83 -3.42 13.66 -2.08
N THR A 84 -3.62 13.00 -0.95
CA THR A 84 -2.56 12.45 -0.11
C THR A 84 -2.38 10.98 -0.42
N LEU A 85 -1.15 10.59 -0.76
CA LEU A 85 -0.73 9.19 -0.86
C LEU A 85 0.09 8.85 0.38
N SER A 86 -0.18 7.72 1.02
CA SER A 86 0.57 7.25 2.19
C SER A 86 0.77 5.75 2.14
N ASP A 87 2.03 5.32 2.13
CA ASP A 87 2.41 3.93 2.39
C ASP A 87 2.95 3.78 3.82
N HIS A 88 3.58 2.64 4.11
CA HIS A 88 4.12 2.37 5.45
C HIS A 88 5.28 3.29 5.84
N TYR A 89 6.06 3.81 4.88
CA TYR A 89 7.29 4.56 5.12
C TYR A 89 7.20 6.03 4.76
N HIS A 90 6.35 6.38 3.79
CA HIS A 90 6.32 7.70 3.19
C HIS A 90 4.90 8.19 2.93
N SER A 91 4.75 9.51 2.95
CA SER A 91 3.54 10.21 2.53
C SER A 91 3.90 11.36 1.60
N ILE A 92 3.03 11.64 0.64
CA ILE A 92 3.14 12.79 -0.26
C ILE A 92 1.76 13.40 -0.49
N ILE A 93 1.74 14.71 -0.71
CA ILE A 93 0.55 15.45 -1.10
C ILE A 93 0.74 15.87 -2.56
N LEU A 94 -0.25 15.58 -3.40
CA LEU A 94 -0.32 15.94 -4.81
C LEU A 94 -1.42 16.99 -4.99
N GLU A 95 -1.08 18.08 -5.67
CA GLU A 95 -2.05 19.11 -6.07
C GLU A 95 -2.70 18.68 -7.39
N LEU A 96 -4.03 18.57 -7.43
CA LEU A 96 -4.78 18.12 -8.62
C LEU A 96 -4.58 19.03 -9.83
N ASN A 97 -4.37 20.32 -9.59
CA ASN A 97 -4.10 21.32 -10.63
C ASN A 97 -2.72 21.15 -11.31
N ASN A 98 -1.84 20.32 -10.74
CA ASN A 98 -0.49 20.09 -11.26
C ASN A 98 -0.02 18.65 -10.95
N LEU A 99 -0.78 17.67 -11.43
CA LEU A 99 -0.44 16.27 -11.23
C LEU A 99 0.83 15.90 -12.02
N PRO A 100 1.80 15.23 -11.38
CA PRO A 100 2.93 14.65 -12.10
C PRO A 100 2.48 13.46 -12.96
N ASP A 101 3.32 13.06 -13.92
CA ASP A 101 3.11 11.78 -14.61
C ASP A 101 3.20 10.63 -13.61
N LEU A 102 2.10 9.90 -13.49
CA LEU A 102 1.92 8.83 -12.51
C LEU A 102 1.30 7.61 -13.17
N GLN A 103 1.61 6.43 -12.63
CA GLN A 103 1.11 5.16 -13.13
C GLN A 103 0.59 4.32 -11.98
N VAL A 104 -0.67 3.89 -12.10
CA VAL A 104 -1.26 2.88 -11.21
C VAL A 104 -1.02 1.50 -11.81
N LYS A 105 -0.40 0.60 -11.04
CA LYS A 105 -0.03 -0.74 -11.48
C LYS A 105 -0.47 -1.79 -10.46
N PRO A 106 -0.75 -3.03 -10.88
CA PRO A 106 -1.07 -4.10 -9.95
C PRO A 106 0.12 -4.39 -9.03
N TRP A 107 -0.17 -4.57 -7.75
CA TRP A 107 0.78 -4.99 -6.74
C TRP A 107 0.58 -6.47 -6.41
N TYR A 108 1.69 -7.16 -6.19
CA TYR A 108 1.69 -8.53 -5.71
C TYR A 108 2.64 -8.64 -4.52
N PRO A 109 2.25 -9.31 -3.43
CA PRO A 109 3.13 -9.48 -2.28
C PRO A 109 4.34 -10.32 -2.66
N VAL A 110 5.53 -9.75 -2.49
CA VAL A 110 6.79 -10.43 -2.69
C VAL A 110 7.61 -10.36 -1.41
N ILE A 111 7.87 -11.52 -0.80
CA ILE A 111 8.89 -11.62 0.25
C ILE A 111 10.24 -11.54 -0.45
N LYS A 112 10.87 -10.35 -0.42
CA LYS A 112 12.28 -10.22 -0.76
C LYS A 112 13.08 -10.91 0.34
N LYS A 113 13.35 -12.21 0.20
CA LYS A 113 14.31 -12.91 1.05
C LYS A 113 15.65 -12.19 0.95
N LYS A 114 16.00 -11.40 1.96
CA LYS A 114 17.41 -11.33 2.36
C LYS A 114 17.67 -12.67 3.04
N ASN A 115 18.78 -13.32 2.72
CA ASN A 115 19.22 -14.56 3.36
C ASN A 115 19.55 -14.32 4.84
N CYS A 116 18.57 -13.86 5.61
CA CYS A 116 18.70 -13.65 7.03
C CYS A 116 18.70 -15.05 7.65
N ILE A 117 19.88 -15.53 8.02
CA ILE A 117 19.99 -16.62 8.96
C ILE A 117 19.55 -16.03 10.31
N PRO A 118 18.41 -16.45 10.87
CA PRO A 118 17.98 -15.93 12.16
C PRO A 118 19.02 -16.35 13.20
N CYS A 119 19.70 -15.36 13.81
CA CYS A 119 20.58 -15.67 14.94
C CYS A 119 19.70 -16.07 16.12
N THR A 120 19.70 -17.36 16.44
CA THR A 120 18.93 -17.96 17.55
C THR A 120 19.33 -17.43 18.93
N ASN A 121 20.43 -16.69 19.04
CA ASN A 121 20.98 -16.21 20.31
C ASN A 121 20.71 -14.72 20.60
N CYS A 122 20.53 -13.87 19.57
CA CYS A 122 20.39 -12.41 19.78
C CYS A 122 19.21 -11.75 19.06
N GLY A 123 18.44 -12.51 18.27
CA GLY A 123 17.28 -11.99 17.55
C GLY A 123 17.60 -10.97 16.45
N ARG A 124 18.88 -10.79 16.12
CA ARG A 124 19.31 -10.00 14.95
C ARG A 124 19.56 -10.94 13.78
N CYS A 125 19.16 -10.52 12.60
CA CYS A 125 19.58 -11.17 11.37
C CYS A 125 21.04 -10.80 11.06
N SER A 126 21.92 -11.79 10.89
CA SER A 126 23.24 -11.58 10.30
C SER A 126 23.16 -11.71 8.78
N TRP A 127 23.92 -10.86 8.08
CA TRP A 127 24.05 -10.85 6.62
C TRP A 127 25.18 -11.75 6.15
#